data_AF-A0A2E2KNE8-F1
#
_entry.id   AF-A0A2E2KNE8-F1
#
_cell.length_a   1.000
_cell.length_b   1.000
_cell.length_c   1.000
_cell.angle_alpha   90.00
_cell.angle_beta   90.00
_cell.angle_gamma   90.00
#
_symmetry.space_group_name_H-M   'P 1'
#
loop_
_entity.id
_entity.type
_entity.pdbx_description
1 polymer ?
#
loop_
_entity_poly.entity_id
_entity_poly.type
_entity_poly.pdbx_seq_one_letter_code
_entity_poly.pdbx_strand_id
1 'polypeptide(L)'
;MFEVNLSPPTRDRFGLLENEIDCHRSHGAKIVNCPSCGYEAAVEEPGFSPIYFSHCLLCKTKTRYVRIECSCGAKGIYDGARHQKCTSCKEPFSYSLVVSQNEPKVCGEEPPDTYDEAQAHCHICRKEQHTVFEFDHQWLCLNCLEEHRSPGCCEECETIQTGDIEDSFESGCMDCSGRISWD
;
A
#
# COMPACT_ATOMS: atom_id res chain seq x y z
N MET A 1 -11.33 -13.88 -11.22
CA MET A 1 -11.47 -13.22 -9.90
C MET A 1 -12.69 -13.85 -9.23
N PHE A 2 -12.50 -14.78 -8.30
CA PHE A 2 -13.63 -15.41 -7.60
C PHE A 2 -14.15 -14.42 -6.56
N GLU A 3 -15.29 -13.80 -6.82
CA GLU A 3 -16.01 -13.05 -5.79
C GLU A 3 -16.53 -14.05 -4.76
N VAL A 4 -15.80 -14.18 -3.65
CA VAL A 4 -16.29 -14.91 -2.50
C VAL A 4 -17.48 -14.11 -1.98
N ASN A 5 -18.69 -14.62 -2.20
CA ASN A 5 -19.94 -14.07 -1.67
C ASN A 5 -19.91 -14.19 -0.14
N LEU A 6 -19.19 -13.27 0.50
CA LEU A 6 -19.12 -13.15 1.94
C LEU A 6 -20.33 -12.34 2.36
N SER A 7 -21.25 -12.99 3.06
CA SER A 7 -22.35 -12.31 3.74
C SER A 7 -21.79 -11.17 4.59
N PRO A 8 -22.53 -10.05 4.72
CA PRO A 8 -22.03 -8.87 5.41
C PRO A 8 -21.61 -9.21 6.85
N PRO A 9 -20.57 -8.55 7.38
CA PRO A 9 -20.15 -8.72 8.76
C PRO A 9 -21.28 -8.24 9.69
N THR A 10 -21.71 -9.09 10.63
CA THR A 10 -22.74 -8.79 11.62
C THR A 10 -22.21 -8.97 13.04
N ARG A 11 -22.86 -8.30 14.00
CA ARG A 11 -22.52 -8.41 15.44
C ARG A 11 -22.61 -9.85 15.95
N ASP A 12 -23.64 -10.60 15.54
CA ASP A 12 -23.81 -11.99 15.96
C ASP A 12 -22.66 -12.88 15.45
N ARG A 13 -22.25 -12.71 14.19
CA ARG A 13 -21.10 -13.43 13.63
C ARG A 13 -19.79 -13.05 14.29
N PHE A 14 -19.62 -11.78 14.65
CA PHE A 14 -18.45 -11.33 15.41
C PHE A 14 -18.39 -12.00 16.79
N GLY A 15 -19.53 -12.14 17.48
CA GLY A 15 -19.60 -12.84 18.77
C GLY A 15 -19.16 -14.30 18.69
N LEU A 16 -19.34 -14.96 17.55
CA LEU A 16 -18.88 -16.34 17.34
C LEU A 16 -17.35 -16.48 17.23
N LEU A 17 -16.62 -15.36 17.04
CA LEU A 17 -15.17 -15.36 16.86
C LEU A 17 -14.39 -15.14 18.16
N GLU A 18 -15.05 -14.94 19.30
CA GLU A 18 -14.39 -14.61 20.57
C GLU A 18 -13.26 -15.57 20.92
N ASN A 19 -13.53 -16.88 20.87
CA ASN A 19 -12.52 -17.92 21.13
C ASN A 19 -11.37 -17.92 20.11
N GLU A 20 -11.65 -17.64 18.83
CA GLU A 20 -10.63 -17.61 17.76
C GLU A 20 -9.72 -16.38 17.94
N ILE A 21 -10.31 -15.22 18.23
CA ILE A 21 -9.60 -13.97 18.51
C ILE A 21 -8.71 -14.13 19.75
N ASP A 22 -9.23 -14.71 20.83
CA ASP A 22 -8.46 -14.93 22.06
C ASP A 22 -7.35 -15.96 21.87
N CYS A 23 -7.59 -17.00 21.06
CA CYS A 23 -6.55 -17.92 20.63
C CYS A 23 -5.41 -17.18 19.93
N HIS A 24 -5.70 -16.33 18.93
CA HIS A 24 -4.67 -15.54 18.25
C HIS A 24 -3.91 -14.60 19.21
N ARG A 25 -4.60 -13.90 20.11
CA ARG A 25 -3.97 -13.05 21.13
C ARG A 25 -3.06 -13.84 22.05
N SER A 26 -3.48 -15.03 22.50
CA SER A 26 -2.67 -15.90 23.37
C SER A 26 -1.38 -16.39 22.72
N HIS A 27 -1.35 -16.45 21.39
CA HIS A 27 -0.16 -16.75 20.59
C HIS A 27 0.65 -15.49 20.20
N GLY A 28 0.34 -14.33 20.79
CA GLY A 28 1.07 -13.08 20.58
C GLY A 28 0.67 -12.29 19.33
N ALA A 29 -0.37 -12.71 18.60
CA ALA A 29 -0.83 -11.99 17.43
C ALA A 29 -1.48 -10.66 17.83
N LYS A 30 -1.21 -9.61 17.05
CA LYS A 30 -1.82 -8.30 17.25
C LYS A 30 -3.18 -8.25 16.54
N ILE A 31 -4.25 -8.07 17.31
CA ILE A 31 -5.60 -7.89 16.76
C ILE A 31 -5.91 -6.39 16.66
N VAL A 32 -6.43 -5.96 15.52
CA VAL A 32 -6.78 -4.57 15.21
C VAL A 32 -8.18 -4.45 14.62
N ASN A 33 -8.69 -3.23 14.58
CA ASN A 33 -9.91 -2.91 13.83
C ASN A 33 -9.68 -3.15 12.33
N CYS A 34 -10.53 -3.96 11.72
CA CYS A 34 -10.48 -4.23 10.30
C CYS A 34 -10.78 -2.94 9.51
N PRO A 35 -9.90 -2.50 8.60
CA PRO A 35 -10.14 -1.35 7.73
C PRO A 35 -11.46 -1.44 6.94
N SER A 36 -11.87 -2.66 6.58
CA SER A 36 -13.04 -2.86 5.73
C SER A 36 -14.36 -2.92 6.49
N CYS A 37 -14.40 -3.49 7.71
CA CYS A 37 -15.66 -3.70 8.43
C CYS A 37 -15.73 -3.01 9.80
N GLY A 38 -14.62 -2.44 10.29
CA GLY A 38 -14.55 -1.70 11.55
C GLY A 38 -14.51 -2.56 12.82
N TYR A 39 -14.75 -3.88 12.74
CA TYR A 39 -14.66 -4.77 13.90
C TYR A 39 -13.21 -5.08 14.26
N GLU A 40 -12.92 -5.18 15.56
CA GLU A 40 -11.63 -5.63 16.11
C GLU A 40 -11.44 -7.14 15.90
N ALA A 41 -11.30 -7.52 14.64
CA ALA A 41 -11.29 -8.90 14.18
C ALA A 41 -10.16 -9.17 13.17
N ALA A 42 -9.24 -8.23 12.97
CA ALA A 42 -8.17 -8.39 12.00
C ALA A 42 -6.85 -8.73 12.68
N VAL A 43 -6.24 -9.84 12.26
CA VAL A 43 -4.87 -10.18 12.65
C VAL A 43 -3.94 -9.31 11.83
N GLU A 44 -3.10 -8.51 12.49
CA GLU A 44 -2.09 -7.64 11.87
C GLU A 44 -0.73 -8.33 11.86
N GLU A 45 -0.06 -8.27 10.71
CA GLU A 45 1.30 -8.75 10.51
C GLU A 45 2.15 -7.60 9.94
N PRO A 46 3.38 -7.40 10.44
CA PRO A 46 4.28 -6.42 9.86
C PRO A 46 4.71 -6.86 8.45
N GLY A 47 4.67 -5.93 7.52
CA GLY A 47 5.33 -6.06 6.21
C GLY A 47 6.73 -5.45 6.23
N PHE A 48 7.26 -5.22 5.03
CA PHE A 48 8.38 -4.30 4.90
C PHE A 48 7.95 -2.89 5.31
N SER A 49 8.80 -2.16 6.04
CA SER A 49 8.47 -0.82 6.52
C SER A 49 8.21 0.12 5.33
N PRO A 50 7.06 0.81 5.24
CA PRO A 50 6.12 1.09 6.32
C PRO A 50 4.80 0.30 6.29
N ILE A 51 4.75 -0.78 5.51
CA ILE A 51 3.53 -1.55 5.22
C ILE A 51 3.17 -2.48 6.38
N TYR A 52 1.87 -2.53 6.67
CA TYR A 52 1.24 -3.53 7.51
C TYR A 52 0.25 -4.33 6.69
N PHE A 53 0.21 -5.62 6.96
CA PHE A 53 -0.80 -6.53 6.44
C PHE A 53 -1.83 -6.80 7.51
N SER A 54 -3.08 -6.96 7.12
CA SER A 54 -4.10 -7.47 8.01
C SER A 54 -5.01 -8.47 7.31
N HIS A 55 -5.44 -9.48 8.05
CA HIS A 55 -6.46 -10.43 7.62
C HIS A 55 -7.61 -10.46 8.61
N CYS A 56 -8.80 -10.05 8.16
CA CYS A 56 -9.98 -10.02 9.02
C CYS A 56 -10.59 -11.40 9.19
N LEU A 57 -10.65 -11.91 10.41
CA LEU A 57 -11.30 -13.18 10.75
C LEU A 57 -12.81 -13.14 10.50
N LEU A 58 -13.44 -11.95 10.49
CA LEU A 58 -14.87 -11.78 10.27
C LEU A 58 -15.24 -11.64 8.78
N CYS A 59 -14.79 -10.57 8.14
CA CYS A 59 -15.14 -10.29 6.73
C CYS A 59 -14.15 -10.90 5.73
N LYS A 60 -13.11 -11.59 6.19
CA LYS A 60 -12.07 -12.26 5.37
C LYS A 60 -11.27 -11.34 4.45
N THR A 61 -11.54 -10.03 4.46
CA THR A 61 -10.76 -9.04 3.73
C THR A 61 -9.30 -9.07 4.17
N LYS A 62 -8.41 -9.12 3.19
CA LYS A 62 -6.98 -8.85 3.37
C LYS A 62 -6.72 -7.40 2.98
N THR A 63 -5.97 -6.68 3.79
CA THR A 63 -5.69 -5.26 3.56
C THR A 63 -4.23 -4.98 3.81
N ARG A 64 -3.61 -4.24 2.88
CA ARG A 64 -2.31 -3.57 3.08
C ARG A 64 -2.58 -2.12 3.44
N TYR A 65 -1.84 -1.59 4.39
CA TYR A 65 -1.95 -0.18 4.75
C TYR A 65 -0.66 0.32 5.40
N VAL A 66 -0.51 1.63 5.41
CA VAL A 66 0.50 2.34 6.21
C VAL A 66 -0.21 3.11 7.32
N ARG A 67 0.48 3.37 8.42
CA ARG A 67 -0.07 4.21 9.50
C ARG A 67 0.16 5.67 9.15
N ILE A 68 -0.78 6.52 9.54
CA ILE A 68 -0.67 7.95 9.31
C ILE A 68 -1.33 8.74 10.44
N GLU A 69 -0.76 9.88 10.76
CA GLU A 69 -1.33 10.87 11.66
C GLU A 69 -1.71 12.11 10.85
N CYS A 70 -2.98 12.50 10.93
CA CYS A 70 -3.45 13.72 10.27
C CYS A 70 -2.93 14.96 11.00
N SER A 71 -2.81 16.09 10.29
CA SER A 71 -2.51 17.40 10.87
C SER A 71 -3.50 17.85 11.95
N CYS A 72 -4.72 17.30 11.95
CA CYS A 72 -5.69 17.52 13.04
C CYS A 72 -5.42 16.66 14.29
N GLY A 73 -4.33 15.88 14.33
CA GLY A 73 -3.93 14.96 15.40
C GLY A 73 -4.62 13.60 15.39
N ALA A 74 -5.52 13.34 14.43
CA ALA A 74 -6.22 12.06 14.33
C ALA A 74 -5.29 11.00 13.72
N LYS A 75 -5.12 9.87 14.42
CA LYS A 75 -4.42 8.71 13.90
C LYS A 75 -5.34 7.89 12.99
N GLY A 76 -4.79 7.33 11.93
CA GLY A 76 -5.51 6.54 10.97
C GLY A 76 -4.58 5.66 10.15
N ILE A 77 -5.12 5.21 9.02
CA ILE A 77 -4.41 4.38 8.06
C ILE A 77 -4.56 5.00 6.67
N TYR A 78 -3.62 4.66 5.80
CA TYR A 78 -3.68 4.93 4.38
C TYR A 78 -3.53 3.62 3.60
N ASP A 79 -4.45 3.34 2.67
CA ASP A 79 -4.47 2.08 1.91
C ASP A 79 -4.43 2.27 0.37
N GLY A 80 -4.21 3.52 -0.09
CA GLY A 80 -4.24 3.85 -1.53
C GLY A 80 -5.60 3.70 -2.20
N ALA A 81 -6.66 3.31 -1.49
CA ALA A 81 -7.97 3.03 -2.06
C ALA A 81 -9.10 3.65 -1.23
N ARG A 82 -9.51 3.03 -0.13
CA ARG A 82 -10.68 3.44 0.67
C ARG A 82 -10.34 4.48 1.73
N HIS A 83 -9.10 4.49 2.20
CA HIS A 83 -8.62 5.30 3.32
C HIS A 83 -7.61 6.35 2.86
N GLN A 84 -7.95 7.13 1.84
CA GLN A 84 -7.10 8.21 1.32
C GLN A 84 -7.33 9.56 2.04
N LYS A 85 -8.21 9.61 3.04
CA LYS A 85 -8.61 10.83 3.74
C LYS A 85 -8.74 10.58 5.24
N CYS A 86 -8.50 11.61 6.03
CA CYS A 86 -8.73 11.58 7.47
C CYS A 86 -10.21 11.32 7.78
N THR A 87 -10.50 10.38 8.68
CA THR A 87 -11.87 10.10 9.10
C THR A 87 -12.49 11.25 9.91
N SER A 88 -11.67 12.06 10.59
CA SER A 88 -12.09 13.17 11.43
C SER A 88 -12.30 14.47 10.64
N CYS A 89 -11.24 15.03 10.03
CA CYS A 89 -11.32 16.33 9.33
C CYS A 89 -11.59 16.22 7.83
N LYS A 90 -11.60 15.00 7.26
CA LYS A 90 -11.82 14.72 5.83
C LYS A 90 -10.75 15.23 4.85
N GLU A 91 -9.70 15.86 5.35
CA GLU A 91 -8.54 16.24 4.53
C GLU A 91 -7.90 15.00 3.88
N PRO A 92 -7.53 15.07 2.59
CA PRO A 92 -6.82 14.01 1.92
C PRO A 92 -5.40 13.85 2.47
N PHE A 93 -4.94 12.61 2.50
CA PHE A 93 -3.55 12.30 2.74
C PHE A 93 -2.79 12.42 1.41
N SER A 94 -1.91 13.41 1.31
CA SER A 94 -0.99 13.51 0.17
C SER A 94 0.08 12.42 0.27
N TYR A 95 0.67 12.04 -0.87
CA TYR A 95 1.81 11.12 -0.87
C TYR A 95 2.99 11.68 -0.07
N SER A 96 3.28 12.98 -0.19
CA SER A 96 4.31 13.65 0.60
C SER A 96 4.08 13.50 2.12
N LEU A 97 2.83 13.58 2.58
CA LEU A 97 2.51 13.34 3.99
C LEU A 97 2.74 11.87 4.36
N VAL A 98 2.36 10.93 3.49
CA VAL A 98 2.58 9.51 3.72
C VAL A 98 4.08 9.21 3.82
N VAL A 99 4.90 9.67 2.87
CA VAL A 99 6.36 9.47 2.88
C VAL A 99 6.98 10.10 4.12
N SER A 100 6.71 11.38 4.39
CA SER A 100 7.34 12.11 5.51
C SER A 100 7.13 11.50 6.90
N GLN A 101 6.05 10.77 7.10
CA GLN A 101 5.77 10.11 8.38
C GLN A 101 6.32 8.68 8.48
N ASN A 102 6.69 8.09 7.36
CA ASN A 102 6.96 6.66 7.23
C ASN A 102 8.33 6.33 6.65
N GLU A 103 9.07 7.31 6.14
CA GLU A 103 10.46 7.12 5.76
C GLU A 103 11.30 6.78 7.01
N PRO A 104 12.12 5.71 6.96
CA PRO A 104 12.97 5.35 8.07
C PRO A 104 13.96 6.48 8.38
N LYS A 105 13.93 6.95 9.63
CA LYS A 105 14.86 8.00 10.10
C LYS A 105 16.19 7.37 10.48
N VAL A 106 17.25 7.71 9.76
CA VAL A 106 18.62 7.39 10.17
C VAL A 106 18.99 8.30 11.35
N CYS A 107 19.50 7.73 12.44
CA CYS A 107 19.91 8.51 13.61
C CYS A 107 21.00 9.52 13.24
N GLY A 108 20.69 10.82 13.37
CA GLY A 108 21.65 11.90 13.15
C GLY A 108 21.52 12.61 11.80
N GLU A 109 20.60 12.17 10.93
CA GLU A 109 20.26 12.89 9.71
C GLU A 109 19.06 13.81 9.96
N GLU A 110 19.17 15.06 9.50
CA GLU A 110 18.01 15.94 9.41
C GLU A 110 17.11 15.42 8.28
N PRO A 111 15.78 15.33 8.50
CA PRO A 111 14.88 14.97 7.42
C PRO A 111 15.05 15.96 6.26
N PRO A 112 14.98 15.50 5.00
CA PRO A 112 15.19 16.37 3.86
C PRO A 112 14.14 17.50 3.83
N ASP A 113 14.54 18.67 3.31
CA ASP A 113 13.64 19.83 3.13
C ASP A 113 12.45 19.48 2.23
N THR A 114 12.65 18.54 1.31
CA THR A 114 11.63 17.97 0.43
C THR A 114 11.78 16.46 0.35
N TYR A 115 10.69 15.73 0.55
CA TYR A 115 10.64 14.31 0.21
C TYR A 115 10.50 14.23 -1.30
N ASP A 116 11.46 13.58 -1.96
CA ASP A 116 11.56 13.49 -3.41
C ASP A 116 10.21 13.11 -4.03
N GLU A 117 9.90 13.75 -5.16
CA GLU A 117 8.71 13.44 -5.93
C GLU A 117 8.68 11.94 -6.30
N ALA A 118 7.48 11.42 -6.59
CA ALA A 118 7.34 10.02 -6.99
C ALA A 118 8.29 9.70 -8.16
N GLN A 119 9.07 8.64 -8.01
CA GLN A 119 10.23 8.34 -8.86
C GLN A 119 9.86 7.58 -10.15
N ALA A 120 8.73 6.86 -10.15
CA ALA A 120 8.35 6.01 -11.29
C ALA A 120 6.84 5.79 -11.43
N HIS A 121 6.44 5.36 -12.62
CA HIS A 121 5.15 4.74 -12.89
C HIS A 121 5.06 3.33 -12.30
N CYS A 122 3.85 2.95 -11.87
CA CYS A 122 3.57 1.60 -11.38
C CYS A 122 2.94 0.76 -12.49
N HIS A 123 3.63 -0.29 -12.95
CA HIS A 123 3.10 -1.19 -14.01
C HIS A 123 1.84 -1.97 -13.59
N ILE A 124 1.59 -2.10 -12.29
CA ILE A 124 0.44 -2.82 -11.73
C ILE A 124 -0.83 -1.97 -11.79
N CYS A 125 -0.79 -0.75 -11.25
CA CYS A 125 -1.99 0.10 -11.21
C CYS A 125 -2.11 1.09 -12.37
N ARG A 126 -1.03 1.28 -13.15
CA ARG A 126 -0.97 2.06 -14.38
C ARG A 126 -1.60 3.45 -14.28
N LYS A 127 -1.26 4.18 -13.23
CA LYS A 127 -1.66 5.58 -13.10
C LYS A 127 -0.79 6.44 -14.01
N GLU A 128 -1.42 7.47 -14.56
CA GLU A 128 -0.76 8.45 -15.45
C GLU A 128 0.32 9.24 -14.72
N GLN A 129 0.12 9.53 -13.43
CA GLN A 129 1.15 10.15 -12.60
C GLN A 129 2.10 9.11 -12.00
N HIS A 130 3.33 9.54 -11.70
CA HIS A 130 4.25 8.77 -10.87
C HIS A 130 3.63 8.54 -9.49
N THR A 131 3.78 7.33 -8.97
CA THR A 131 3.18 6.91 -7.69
C THR A 131 4.13 6.08 -6.84
N VAL A 132 5.33 5.76 -7.35
CA VAL A 132 6.30 4.88 -6.70
C VAL A 132 7.34 5.70 -5.96
N PHE A 133 7.59 5.34 -4.71
CA PHE A 133 8.55 6.00 -3.82
C PHE A 133 9.50 4.96 -3.23
N GLU A 134 10.74 5.35 -2.95
CA GLU A 134 11.68 4.52 -2.23
C GLU A 134 11.45 4.62 -0.72
N PHE A 135 11.51 3.47 -0.04
CA PHE A 135 11.56 3.32 1.41
C PHE A 135 12.64 2.26 1.69
N ASP A 136 13.73 2.60 2.38
CA ASP A 136 14.81 1.67 2.78
C ASP A 136 15.18 0.63 1.69
N HIS A 137 15.58 1.13 0.51
CA HIS A 137 15.98 0.31 -0.65
C HIS A 137 14.90 -0.63 -1.21
N GLN A 138 13.63 -0.37 -0.92
CA GLN A 138 12.50 -0.98 -1.61
C GLN A 138 11.58 0.10 -2.18
N TRP A 139 10.81 -0.26 -3.20
CA TRP A 139 9.97 0.68 -3.91
C TRP A 139 8.51 0.35 -3.69
N LEU A 140 7.75 1.34 -3.23
CA LEU A 140 6.34 1.19 -2.91
C LEU A 140 5.50 2.13 -3.76
N CYS A 141 4.52 1.57 -4.47
CA CYS A 141 3.50 2.39 -5.11
C CYS A 141 2.51 2.90 -4.06
N LEU A 142 2.47 4.20 -3.78
CA LEU A 142 1.51 4.76 -2.84
C LEU A 142 0.07 4.76 -3.39
N ASN A 143 -0.16 4.56 -4.68
CA ASN A 143 -1.53 4.42 -5.19
C ASN A 143 -2.15 3.04 -4.91
N CYS A 144 -1.37 1.95 -4.96
CA CYS A 144 -1.93 0.59 -4.78
C CYS A 144 -1.28 -0.23 -3.66
N LEU A 145 -0.26 0.32 -3.00
CA LEU A 145 0.57 -0.33 -1.99
C LEU A 145 1.21 -1.65 -2.44
N GLU A 146 1.48 -1.76 -3.74
CA GLU A 146 2.27 -2.87 -4.27
C GLU A 146 3.76 -2.55 -4.13
N GLU A 147 4.51 -3.55 -3.66
CA GLU A 147 5.96 -3.52 -3.52
C GLU A 147 6.62 -3.88 -4.86
N HIS A 148 7.74 -3.23 -5.12
CA HIS A 148 8.47 -3.36 -6.37
C HIS A 148 9.98 -3.46 -6.12
N ARG A 149 10.66 -4.08 -7.09
CA ARG A 149 12.10 -3.88 -7.28
C ARG A 149 12.37 -2.46 -7.77
N SER A 150 13.65 -2.10 -7.81
CA SER A 150 14.09 -0.80 -8.34
C SER A 150 13.49 -0.53 -9.72
N PRO A 151 12.92 0.66 -9.95
CA PRO A 151 12.42 1.06 -11.24
C PRO A 151 13.52 1.04 -12.31
N GLY A 152 13.12 0.74 -13.54
CA GLY A 152 13.96 0.82 -14.72
C GLY A 152 13.50 1.93 -15.67
N CYS A 153 14.33 2.25 -16.65
CA CYS A 153 14.03 3.18 -17.73
C CYS A 153 13.79 2.39 -19.04
N CYS A 154 12.66 2.61 -19.70
CA CYS A 154 12.38 2.03 -21.02
C CYS A 154 13.39 2.54 -22.05
N GLU A 155 14.02 1.64 -22.81
CA GLU A 155 15.03 1.99 -23.80
C GLU A 155 14.44 2.69 -25.05
N GLU A 156 13.14 2.54 -25.30
CA GLU A 156 12.50 3.17 -26.47
C GLU A 156 11.89 4.54 -26.18
N CYS A 157 11.15 4.67 -25.08
CA CYS A 157 10.39 5.89 -24.76
C CYS A 157 10.86 6.61 -23.50
N GLU A 158 11.92 6.11 -22.86
CA GLU A 158 12.54 6.69 -21.66
C GLU A 158 11.62 6.78 -20.43
N THR A 159 10.45 6.15 -20.45
CA THR A 159 9.55 6.08 -19.28
C THR A 159 10.26 5.34 -18.13
N ILE A 160 10.29 5.98 -16.96
CA ILE A 160 10.73 5.35 -15.71
C ILE A 160 9.55 4.62 -15.07
N GLN A 161 9.63 3.30 -14.96
CA GLN A 161 8.55 2.44 -14.45
C GLN A 161 9.08 1.29 -13.60
N THR A 162 8.22 0.76 -12.74
CA THR A 162 8.44 -0.56 -12.12
C THR A 162 8.06 -1.68 -13.09
N GLY A 163 8.47 -2.91 -12.79
CA GLY A 163 8.17 -4.07 -13.62
C GLY A 163 9.39 -4.50 -14.42
N ASP A 164 9.17 -5.41 -15.36
CA ASP A 164 10.23 -5.87 -16.25
C ASP A 164 10.43 -4.85 -17.39
N ILE A 165 11.68 -4.46 -17.62
CA ILE A 165 12.10 -3.54 -18.67
C ILE A 165 13.21 -4.16 -19.53
N GLU A 166 13.53 -5.44 -19.32
CA GLU A 166 14.48 -6.16 -20.16
C GLU A 166 13.97 -6.18 -21.61
N ASP A 167 14.86 -5.94 -22.56
CA ASP A 167 14.57 -5.85 -23.99
C ASP A 167 13.43 -4.87 -24.34
N SER A 168 13.27 -3.80 -23.54
CA SER A 168 12.19 -2.80 -23.73
C SER A 168 12.32 -1.99 -25.02
N PHE A 169 13.51 -1.93 -25.61
CA PHE A 169 13.71 -1.39 -26.96
C PHE A 169 12.91 -2.19 -28.01
N GLU A 170 12.88 -3.51 -27.86
CA GLU A 170 12.22 -4.42 -28.79
C GLU A 170 10.75 -4.64 -28.43
N SER A 171 10.47 -4.92 -27.15
CA SER A 171 9.16 -5.36 -26.63
C SER A 171 8.29 -4.23 -26.08
N GLY A 172 8.87 -3.05 -25.87
CA GLY A 172 8.18 -1.89 -25.31
C GLY A 172 8.08 -1.92 -23.78
N CYS A 173 7.24 -1.04 -23.27
CA CYS A 173 6.97 -0.88 -21.85
C CYS A 173 5.44 -0.78 -21.62
N MET A 174 5.00 -0.29 -20.46
CA MET A 174 3.56 -0.07 -20.27
C MET A 174 2.97 1.04 -21.15
N ASP A 175 3.82 1.94 -21.67
CA ASP A 175 3.42 3.15 -22.41
C ASP A 175 3.81 3.15 -23.89
N CYS A 176 4.64 2.20 -24.35
CA CYS A 176 5.00 2.05 -25.75
C CYS A 176 5.06 0.58 -26.17
N SER A 177 4.94 0.31 -27.47
CA SER A 177 4.95 -1.06 -28.02
C SER A 177 6.35 -1.56 -28.39
N GLY A 178 7.41 -0.79 -28.12
CA GLY A 178 8.75 -1.08 -28.61
C GLY A 178 8.86 -0.84 -30.12
N ARG A 179 9.98 -1.28 -30.70
CA ARG A 179 10.25 -1.10 -32.14
C ARG A 179 9.99 -2.32 -33.01
N ILE A 180 9.79 -3.50 -32.43
CA ILE A 180 9.50 -4.69 -33.24
C ILE A 180 8.01 -4.70 -33.62
N SER A 181 7.72 -4.32 -34.86
CA SER A 181 6.50 -4.75 -35.55
C SER A 181 6.75 -6.08 -36.24
N TRP A 182 6.02 -7.12 -35.85
CA TRP A 182 5.93 -8.35 -36.64
C TRP A 182 5.00 -8.05 -37.83
N ASP A 183 5.57 -7.78 -39.00
CA ASP A 183 4.84 -7.81 -40.29
C ASP A 183 4.59 -9.26 -40.74
#